data_AF-A0A831TBI4-F1
#
_entry.id   AF-A0A831TBI4-F1
#
_cell.length_a   1.000
_cell.length_b   1.000
_cell.length_c   1.000
_cell.angle_alpha   90.00
_cell.angle_beta   90.00
_cell.angle_gamma   90.00
#
_symmetry.space_group_name_H-M   'P 1'
#
loop_
_entity.id
_entity.type
_entity.pdbx_description
1 polymer ?
#
loop_
_entity_poly.entity_id
_entity_poly.type
_entity_poly.pdbx_seq_one_letter_code
_entity_poly.pdbx_strand_id
1 'polypeptide(L)'
;MVSIGGSLTGGDDPNSGVIRSASDIGPVTIGRDLVGGDGDLSGQIFSEGRLASVTIGGSVLGGGGQDSGSISSNSDAGLISIAGDLRGGLVNGSGSIFILENAAGIHVGGSVTDTFIFCDDGNLGPVTIGRDLVNAEITADDERIASVSIGGSMIGGAIQAGDNLGPVNIGGDLIGGSANGTEDLQTSGCIVSNDGRIASVTIGGSLIAGFDNTAGFFDKERNGDIRANLDIGSIIIKGSIIGNVTNPVTIAAGGSAAPTATTDVAMGSISVGGRVEHAQLIAGFGVFSGLSADAQIGAVTVGGDWIASNLVAGAVDGANELFGDADDSKLTGFGVRDVAAIRSRIASLTIGGQALGTVGGADHFGIVAEQVGTVTIGGVLIPTTAGTSNDDFLVGITGDFKVNEI
;
A
#
# COMPACT_ATOMS: atom_id res chain seq x y z
N MET A 1 22.83 -16.55 -24.99
CA MET A 1 21.44 -16.32 -25.44
C MET A 1 20.77 -17.67 -25.54
N VAL A 2 19.55 -17.80 -25.02
CA VAL A 2 18.74 -19.02 -25.11
C VAL A 2 17.43 -18.65 -25.81
N SER A 3 16.98 -19.45 -26.78
CA SER A 3 15.72 -19.22 -27.49
C SER A 3 14.97 -20.54 -27.66
N ILE A 4 13.74 -20.58 -27.17
CA ILE A 4 12.80 -21.70 -27.28
C ILE A 4 11.58 -21.18 -28.03
N GLY A 5 11.27 -21.75 -29.20
CA GLY A 5 10.12 -21.32 -30.00
C GLY A 5 8.76 -21.74 -29.43
N GLY A 6 8.74 -22.74 -28.54
CA GLY A 6 7.55 -23.24 -27.85
C GLY A 6 7.54 -22.86 -26.37
N SER A 7 6.99 -23.75 -25.55
CA SER A 7 7.02 -23.65 -24.08
C SER A 7 8.26 -24.34 -23.52
N LEU A 8 8.73 -23.89 -22.35
CA LEU A 8 9.61 -24.67 -21.47
C LEU A 8 8.75 -25.34 -20.41
N THR A 9 8.83 -26.65 -20.29
CA THR A 9 7.92 -27.43 -19.42
C THR A 9 8.71 -28.33 -18.49
N GLY A 10 8.52 -28.11 -17.19
CA GLY A 10 8.90 -29.00 -16.12
C GLY A 10 7.97 -30.20 -16.01
N GLY A 11 8.49 -31.28 -15.46
CA GLY A 11 7.74 -32.49 -15.13
C GLY A 11 7.84 -32.81 -13.64
N ASP A 12 7.53 -34.06 -13.31
CA ASP A 12 7.38 -34.50 -11.92
C ASP A 12 8.74 -34.73 -11.22
N ASP A 13 9.83 -34.85 -12.00
CA ASP A 13 11.19 -35.00 -11.46
C ASP A 13 11.83 -33.64 -11.18
N PRO A 14 12.66 -33.50 -10.13
CA PRO A 14 13.38 -32.26 -9.84
C PRO A 14 14.29 -31.81 -10.99
N ASN A 15 14.45 -30.50 -11.16
CA ASN A 15 15.29 -29.87 -12.19
C ASN A 15 14.93 -30.30 -13.63
N SER A 16 13.70 -30.73 -13.87
CA SER A 16 13.22 -31.08 -15.21
C SER A 16 12.84 -29.82 -15.99
N GLY A 17 13.20 -29.75 -17.28
CA GLY A 17 12.84 -28.61 -18.13
C GLY A 17 13.41 -27.27 -17.64
N VAL A 18 14.71 -27.20 -17.35
CA VAL A 18 15.36 -25.99 -16.79
C VAL A 18 16.31 -25.30 -17.77
N ILE A 19 16.41 -23.98 -17.64
CA ILE A 19 17.50 -23.17 -18.18
C ILE A 19 18.35 -22.72 -16.99
N ARG A 20 19.57 -23.25 -16.86
CA ARG A 20 20.45 -22.96 -15.72
C ARG A 20 21.88 -22.64 -16.12
N SER A 21 22.50 -21.69 -15.42
CA SER A 21 23.94 -21.38 -15.52
C SER A 21 24.54 -21.07 -14.15
N ALA A 22 25.76 -21.54 -13.91
CA ALA A 22 26.57 -21.22 -12.71
C ALA A 22 27.30 -19.87 -12.83
N SER A 23 26.87 -19.03 -13.76
CA SER A 23 27.38 -17.69 -14.04
C SER A 23 26.26 -16.93 -14.77
N ASP A 24 26.59 -15.89 -15.52
CA ASP A 24 25.61 -15.09 -16.24
C ASP A 24 24.82 -15.93 -17.27
N ILE A 25 23.53 -15.61 -17.39
CA ILE A 25 22.71 -16.02 -18.52
C ILE A 25 22.49 -14.79 -19.40
N GLY A 26 22.80 -14.93 -20.70
CA GLY A 26 22.43 -13.91 -21.69
C GLY A 26 20.91 -13.78 -21.86
N PRO A 27 20.41 -13.07 -22.88
CA PRO A 27 18.97 -12.96 -23.11
C PRO A 27 18.31 -14.34 -23.27
N VAL A 28 17.16 -14.54 -22.62
CA VAL A 28 16.33 -15.74 -22.71
C VAL A 28 15.00 -15.38 -23.37
N THR A 29 14.59 -16.15 -24.38
CA THR A 29 13.28 -16.01 -25.02
C THR A 29 12.56 -17.34 -25.06
N ILE A 30 11.32 -17.38 -24.56
CA ILE A 30 10.39 -18.50 -24.66
C ILE A 30 9.18 -18.02 -25.47
N GLY A 31 8.87 -18.69 -26.56
CA GLY A 31 7.83 -18.27 -27.51
C GLY A 31 6.41 -18.44 -26.97
N ARG A 32 6.21 -19.32 -25.99
CA ARG A 32 4.95 -19.56 -25.29
C ARG A 32 5.17 -19.49 -23.77
N ASP A 33 4.88 -20.57 -23.05
CA ASP A 33 4.80 -20.56 -21.60
C ASP A 33 6.06 -21.10 -20.92
N LEU A 34 6.33 -20.63 -19.71
CA LEU A 34 7.19 -21.30 -18.74
C LEU A 34 6.28 -22.06 -17.77
N VAL A 35 6.38 -23.38 -17.73
CA VAL A 35 5.45 -24.24 -17.01
C VAL A 35 6.21 -25.10 -16.00
N GLY A 36 5.93 -24.91 -14.71
CA GLY A 36 6.37 -25.78 -13.64
C GLY A 36 5.60 -27.10 -13.62
N GLY A 37 6.24 -28.15 -13.10
CA GLY A 37 5.63 -29.44 -12.80
C GLY A 37 5.63 -29.71 -11.29
N ASP A 38 5.40 -30.97 -10.92
CA ASP A 38 5.39 -31.40 -9.52
C ASP A 38 6.81 -31.54 -8.92
N GLY A 39 7.85 -31.60 -9.77
CA GLY A 39 9.24 -31.66 -9.31
C GLY A 39 9.79 -30.31 -8.86
N ASP A 40 10.61 -30.29 -7.82
CA ASP A 40 11.27 -29.07 -7.35
C ASP A 40 12.16 -28.46 -8.45
N LEU A 41 12.14 -27.14 -8.57
CA LEU A 41 12.89 -26.38 -9.58
C LEU A 41 12.55 -26.78 -11.02
N SER A 42 11.42 -27.47 -11.25
CA SER A 42 11.00 -27.89 -12.59
C SER A 42 10.46 -26.68 -13.38
N GLY A 43 10.77 -26.59 -14.66
CA GLY A 43 10.33 -25.46 -15.47
C GLY A 43 10.93 -24.13 -15.02
N GLN A 44 12.18 -24.11 -14.56
CA GLN A 44 12.83 -22.93 -14.01
C GLN A 44 13.80 -22.26 -15.00
N ILE A 45 13.91 -20.93 -14.92
CA ILE A 45 15.06 -20.16 -15.42
C ILE A 45 15.88 -19.70 -14.22
N PHE A 46 17.12 -20.15 -14.08
CA PHE A 46 17.97 -19.83 -12.93
C PHE A 46 19.40 -19.43 -13.33
N SER A 47 19.81 -18.24 -12.90
CA SER A 47 21.17 -17.72 -13.10
C SER A 47 21.87 -17.53 -11.76
N GLU A 48 23.01 -18.18 -11.54
CA GLU A 48 23.86 -17.85 -10.37
C GLU A 48 24.53 -16.48 -10.53
N GLY A 49 24.77 -16.03 -11.77
CA GLY A 49 25.24 -14.68 -12.09
C GLY A 49 24.11 -13.78 -12.59
N ARG A 50 24.45 -12.80 -13.42
CA ARG A 50 23.46 -11.85 -13.97
C ARG A 50 22.53 -12.51 -15.00
N LEU A 51 21.23 -12.26 -14.89
CA LEU A 51 20.23 -12.65 -15.90
C LEU A 51 19.96 -11.47 -16.84
N ALA A 52 20.53 -11.49 -18.04
CA ALA A 52 20.56 -10.30 -18.90
C ALA A 52 19.17 -9.79 -19.34
N SER A 53 18.20 -10.69 -19.55
CA SER A 53 16.77 -10.38 -19.77
C SER A 53 16.00 -11.67 -19.99
N VAL A 54 14.68 -11.64 -19.74
CA VAL A 54 13.76 -12.73 -20.05
C VAL A 54 12.56 -12.19 -20.83
N THR A 55 12.17 -12.90 -21.88
CA THR A 55 10.92 -12.64 -22.63
C THR A 55 10.13 -13.93 -22.77
N ILE A 56 8.91 -13.93 -22.27
CA ILE A 56 7.98 -15.06 -22.33
C ILE A 56 6.75 -14.60 -23.12
N GLY A 57 6.49 -15.26 -24.25
CA GLY A 57 5.40 -14.92 -25.18
C GLY A 57 4.02 -15.34 -24.67
N GLY A 58 3.95 -16.20 -23.67
CA GLY A 58 2.74 -16.63 -22.96
C GLY A 58 2.84 -16.32 -21.46
N SER A 59 2.46 -17.27 -20.62
CA SER A 59 2.41 -17.14 -19.16
C SER A 59 3.57 -17.84 -18.46
N VAL A 60 3.79 -17.48 -17.20
CA VAL A 60 4.56 -18.25 -16.23
C VAL A 60 3.57 -18.95 -15.30
N LEU A 61 3.64 -20.27 -15.25
CA LEU A 61 2.71 -21.13 -14.52
C LEU A 61 3.49 -21.96 -13.51
N GLY A 62 3.29 -21.73 -12.22
CA GLY A 62 3.79 -22.57 -11.14
C GLY A 62 3.18 -23.96 -11.15
N GLY A 63 3.91 -24.94 -10.60
CA GLY A 63 3.48 -26.31 -10.44
C GLY A 63 3.36 -26.73 -8.97
N GLY A 64 3.32 -28.05 -8.72
CA GLY A 64 3.29 -28.61 -7.38
C GLY A 64 4.63 -28.68 -6.66
N GLY A 65 5.75 -28.46 -7.36
CA GLY A 65 7.10 -28.48 -6.80
C GLY A 65 7.56 -27.11 -6.29
N GLN A 66 8.47 -27.09 -5.30
CA GLN A 66 9.06 -25.84 -4.81
C GLN A 66 9.81 -25.13 -5.94
N ASP A 67 9.67 -23.80 -6.05
CA ASP A 67 10.33 -22.98 -7.08
C ASP A 67 10.06 -23.46 -8.52
N SER A 68 8.98 -24.23 -8.73
CA SER A 68 8.60 -24.70 -10.06
C SER A 68 7.97 -23.57 -10.88
N GLY A 69 8.28 -23.51 -12.18
CA GLY A 69 7.78 -22.43 -13.03
C GLY A 69 8.30 -21.05 -12.61
N SER A 70 9.51 -20.95 -12.06
CA SER A 70 10.06 -19.69 -11.54
C SER A 70 11.13 -19.07 -12.44
N ILE A 71 11.34 -17.76 -12.28
CA ILE A 71 12.45 -17.01 -12.88
C ILE A 71 13.31 -16.46 -11.75
N SER A 72 14.59 -16.83 -11.70
CA SER A 72 15.47 -16.43 -10.61
C SER A 72 16.88 -16.05 -11.05
N SER A 73 17.45 -15.08 -10.33
CA SER A 73 18.82 -14.57 -10.50
C SER A 73 19.43 -14.27 -9.13
N ASN A 74 20.62 -14.82 -8.85
CA ASN A 74 21.39 -14.49 -7.64
C ASN A 74 22.26 -13.23 -7.82
N SER A 75 21.98 -12.43 -8.85
CA SER A 75 22.59 -11.13 -9.10
C SER A 75 21.58 -10.26 -9.86
N ASP A 76 22.04 -9.19 -10.52
CA ASP A 76 21.18 -8.29 -11.27
C ASP A 76 20.38 -9.04 -12.35
N ALA A 77 19.15 -8.58 -12.58
CA ALA A 77 18.34 -8.97 -13.72
C ALA A 77 18.07 -7.76 -14.62
N GLY A 78 18.17 -7.98 -15.93
CA GLY A 78 17.61 -7.05 -16.90
C GLY A 78 16.08 -7.09 -16.88
N LEU A 79 15.45 -6.52 -17.91
CA LEU A 79 13.99 -6.55 -18.05
C LEU A 79 13.49 -8.01 -18.14
N ILE A 80 12.50 -8.33 -17.31
CA ILE A 80 11.72 -9.57 -17.40
C ILE A 80 10.32 -9.20 -17.92
N SER A 81 9.95 -9.75 -19.06
CA SER A 81 8.67 -9.48 -19.72
C SER A 81 7.91 -10.78 -19.95
N ILE A 82 6.69 -10.85 -19.42
CA ILE A 82 5.74 -11.94 -19.56
C ILE A 82 4.51 -11.38 -20.26
N ALA A 83 4.13 -11.92 -21.42
CA ALA A 83 2.99 -11.39 -22.16
C ALA A 83 1.63 -11.79 -21.54
N GLY A 84 1.57 -12.95 -20.90
CA GLY A 84 0.42 -13.49 -20.22
C GLY A 84 0.47 -13.27 -18.70
N ASP A 85 0.03 -14.27 -17.96
CA ASP A 85 -0.10 -14.23 -16.50
C ASP A 85 1.18 -14.72 -15.81
N LEU A 86 1.37 -14.31 -14.56
CA LEU A 86 2.30 -14.90 -13.61
C LEU A 86 1.46 -15.56 -12.51
N ARG A 87 1.46 -16.90 -12.44
CA ARG A 87 0.58 -17.64 -11.53
C ARG A 87 1.39 -18.59 -10.67
N GLY A 88 1.17 -18.51 -9.37
CA GLY A 88 1.71 -19.48 -8.43
C GLY A 88 1.04 -20.85 -8.53
N GLY A 89 1.69 -21.82 -7.91
CA GLY A 89 1.19 -23.16 -7.65
C GLY A 89 0.85 -23.35 -6.17
N LEU A 90 0.82 -24.60 -5.71
CA LEU A 90 0.34 -24.96 -4.36
C LEU A 90 1.40 -24.76 -3.25
N VAL A 91 2.63 -24.42 -3.62
CA VAL A 91 3.79 -24.37 -2.72
C VAL A 91 4.61 -23.10 -2.91
N ASN A 92 5.38 -22.76 -1.88
CA ASN A 92 6.22 -21.57 -1.84
C ASN A 92 7.17 -21.48 -3.06
N GLY A 93 7.33 -20.28 -3.60
CA GLY A 93 8.24 -19.99 -4.72
C GLY A 93 7.77 -20.48 -6.08
N SER A 94 6.70 -21.27 -6.15
CA SER A 94 6.15 -21.68 -7.44
C SER A 94 5.56 -20.48 -8.20
N GLY A 95 5.82 -20.42 -9.51
CA GLY A 95 5.33 -19.36 -10.38
C GLY A 95 5.84 -17.96 -10.04
N SER A 96 7.00 -17.86 -9.37
CA SER A 96 7.52 -16.60 -8.84
C SER A 96 8.59 -15.95 -9.73
N ILE A 97 8.89 -14.69 -9.42
CA ILE A 97 10.11 -14.02 -9.85
C ILE A 97 10.92 -13.64 -8.62
N PHE A 98 12.17 -14.09 -8.55
CA PHE A 98 13.09 -13.80 -7.44
C PHE A 98 14.42 -13.24 -7.96
N ILE A 99 14.76 -12.01 -7.58
CA ILE A 99 16.02 -11.37 -7.94
C ILE A 99 16.75 -10.99 -6.65
N LEU A 100 18.00 -11.43 -6.50
CA LEU A 100 18.76 -11.13 -5.29
C LEU A 100 19.20 -9.65 -5.24
N GLU A 101 19.69 -9.12 -6.36
CA GLU A 101 20.23 -7.75 -6.46
C GLU A 101 19.23 -6.86 -7.22
N ASN A 102 19.66 -6.10 -8.24
CA ASN A 102 18.79 -5.12 -8.89
C ASN A 102 18.02 -5.74 -10.07
N ALA A 103 16.72 -5.46 -10.15
CA ALA A 103 15.92 -5.76 -11.33
C ALA A 103 15.69 -4.48 -12.15
N ALA A 104 16.05 -4.47 -13.44
CA ALA A 104 15.82 -3.31 -14.30
C ALA A 104 14.33 -2.96 -14.46
N GLY A 105 13.45 -3.96 -14.29
CA GLY A 105 12.00 -3.82 -14.30
C GLY A 105 11.31 -5.14 -14.63
N ILE A 106 10.03 -5.24 -14.26
CA ILE A 106 9.20 -6.43 -14.47
C ILE A 106 7.91 -6.02 -15.19
N HIS A 107 7.57 -6.74 -16.26
CA HIS A 107 6.33 -6.55 -17.00
C HIS A 107 5.55 -7.86 -17.08
N VAL A 108 4.30 -7.84 -16.63
CA VAL A 108 3.33 -8.93 -16.78
C VAL A 108 2.11 -8.37 -17.52
N GLY A 109 1.83 -8.86 -18.73
CA GLY A 109 0.72 -8.37 -19.55
C GLY A 109 -0.65 -8.81 -19.05
N GLY A 110 -0.71 -9.90 -18.29
CA GLY A 110 -1.90 -10.45 -17.65
C GLY A 110 -2.03 -10.05 -16.19
N SER A 111 -2.52 -10.99 -15.38
CA SER A 111 -2.61 -10.87 -13.92
C SER A 111 -1.42 -11.54 -13.24
N VAL A 112 -1.13 -11.11 -12.02
CA VAL A 112 -0.24 -11.80 -11.08
C VAL A 112 -1.10 -12.40 -9.98
N THR A 113 -1.01 -13.72 -9.76
CA THR A 113 -1.96 -14.44 -8.90
C THR A 113 -1.27 -15.49 -8.03
N ASP A 114 -1.57 -15.47 -6.73
CA ASP A 114 -1.13 -16.45 -5.72
C ASP A 114 0.40 -16.69 -5.71
N THR A 115 1.19 -15.65 -5.91
CA THR A 115 2.66 -15.73 -6.03
C THR A 115 3.34 -14.41 -5.67
N PHE A 116 4.65 -14.27 -5.93
CA PHE A 116 5.39 -13.06 -5.63
C PHE A 116 6.36 -12.65 -6.74
N ILE A 117 6.61 -11.34 -6.78
CA ILE A 117 7.75 -10.69 -7.44
C ILE A 117 8.60 -10.12 -6.32
N PHE A 118 9.79 -10.67 -6.12
CA PHE A 118 10.62 -10.36 -4.96
C PHE A 118 12.02 -9.93 -5.39
N CYS A 119 12.47 -8.81 -4.83
CA CYS A 119 13.83 -8.30 -4.88
C CYS A 119 14.37 -8.29 -3.44
N ASP A 120 15.47 -8.98 -3.17
CA ASP A 120 15.96 -9.16 -1.79
C ASP A 120 16.81 -7.95 -1.34
N ASP A 121 18.06 -7.90 -1.82
CA ASP A 121 19.10 -6.94 -1.44
C ASP A 121 19.27 -5.81 -2.48
N GLY A 122 18.32 -5.65 -3.41
CA GLY A 122 18.48 -4.69 -4.49
C GLY A 122 17.21 -3.98 -4.94
N ASN A 123 17.43 -2.93 -5.74
CA ASN A 123 16.37 -2.06 -6.18
C ASN A 123 15.49 -2.77 -7.22
N LEU A 124 14.18 -2.75 -7.00
CA LEU A 124 13.21 -3.19 -7.99
C LEU A 124 12.87 -2.02 -8.91
N GLY A 125 13.18 -2.19 -10.19
CA GLY A 125 12.75 -1.28 -11.25
C GLY A 125 11.22 -1.20 -11.39
N PRO A 126 10.72 -0.48 -12.41
CA PRO A 126 9.28 -0.37 -12.62
C PRO A 126 8.62 -1.75 -12.75
N VAL A 127 7.53 -1.97 -12.01
CA VAL A 127 6.68 -3.15 -12.13
C VAL A 127 5.37 -2.75 -12.81
N THR A 128 5.00 -3.46 -13.87
CA THR A 128 3.76 -3.23 -14.61
C THR A 128 2.97 -4.52 -14.74
N ILE A 129 1.71 -4.50 -14.33
CA ILE A 129 0.75 -5.59 -14.42
C ILE A 129 -0.42 -5.11 -15.28
N GLY A 130 -0.73 -5.81 -16.37
CA GLY A 130 -1.75 -5.39 -17.33
C GLY A 130 -3.17 -5.52 -16.81
N ARG A 131 -3.40 -6.45 -15.87
CA ARG A 131 -4.70 -6.70 -15.22
C ARG A 131 -4.57 -6.59 -13.71
N ASP A 132 -4.85 -7.68 -12.99
CA ASP A 132 -5.04 -7.65 -11.54
C ASP A 132 -3.82 -8.20 -10.80
N LEU A 133 -3.59 -7.69 -9.59
CA LEU A 133 -2.75 -8.34 -8.58
C LEU A 133 -3.68 -9.04 -7.59
N VAL A 134 -3.62 -10.36 -7.49
CA VAL A 134 -4.57 -11.16 -6.70
C VAL A 134 -3.81 -12.07 -5.75
N ASN A 135 -3.95 -11.85 -4.44
CA ASN A 135 -3.25 -12.61 -3.40
C ASN A 135 -1.75 -12.79 -3.68
N ALA A 136 -1.14 -11.75 -4.23
CA ALA A 136 0.24 -11.80 -4.68
C ALA A 136 1.01 -10.58 -4.19
N GLU A 137 2.32 -10.74 -4.06
CA GLU A 137 3.19 -9.74 -3.46
C GLU A 137 4.17 -9.17 -4.47
N ILE A 138 4.40 -7.86 -4.39
CA ILE A 138 5.49 -7.16 -5.06
C ILE A 138 6.35 -6.55 -3.97
N THR A 139 7.55 -7.08 -3.79
CA THR A 139 8.39 -6.74 -2.65
C THR A 139 9.81 -6.39 -3.11
N ALA A 140 10.36 -5.31 -2.52
CA ALA A 140 11.79 -5.08 -2.42
C ALA A 140 12.10 -4.93 -0.93
N ASP A 141 12.84 -5.87 -0.34
CA ASP A 141 12.79 -6.08 1.12
C ASP A 141 13.38 -4.92 1.93
N ASP A 142 14.66 -4.58 1.69
CA ASP A 142 15.38 -3.46 2.33
C ASP A 142 15.60 -2.28 1.38
N GLU A 143 15.04 -2.35 0.17
CA GLU A 143 15.39 -1.49 -0.94
C GLU A 143 14.17 -0.82 -1.58
N ARG A 144 14.44 0.05 -2.57
CA ARG A 144 13.39 0.86 -3.19
C ARG A 144 12.66 0.10 -4.31
N ILE A 145 11.37 0.40 -4.50
CA ILE A 145 10.63 0.06 -5.72
C ILE A 145 10.44 1.33 -6.55
N ALA A 146 10.88 1.31 -7.81
CA ALA A 146 10.87 2.50 -8.67
C ALA A 146 9.46 3.02 -9.00
N SER A 147 8.50 2.12 -9.23
CA SER A 147 7.07 2.42 -9.41
C SER A 147 6.28 1.12 -9.59
N VAL A 148 4.99 1.13 -9.26
CA VAL A 148 4.08 0.02 -9.57
C VAL A 148 2.87 0.53 -10.36
N SER A 149 2.51 -0.16 -11.44
CA SER A 149 1.31 0.12 -12.21
C SER A 149 0.51 -1.15 -12.44
N ILE A 150 -0.73 -1.18 -11.98
CA ILE A 150 -1.69 -2.28 -12.12
C ILE A 150 -2.86 -1.76 -12.96
N GLY A 151 -3.11 -2.38 -14.11
CA GLY A 151 -4.17 -1.96 -15.04
C GLY A 151 -5.59 -2.21 -14.52
N GLY A 152 -5.76 -3.25 -13.71
CA GLY A 152 -6.98 -3.64 -13.03
C GLY A 152 -6.93 -3.33 -11.53
N SER A 153 -7.46 -4.25 -10.72
CA SER A 153 -7.56 -4.13 -9.27
C SER A 153 -6.41 -4.82 -8.55
N MET A 154 -6.18 -4.41 -7.31
CA MET A 154 -5.41 -5.16 -6.34
C MET A 154 -6.38 -5.79 -5.34
N ILE A 155 -6.40 -7.12 -5.27
CA ILE A 155 -7.38 -7.90 -4.51
C ILE A 155 -6.60 -8.79 -3.53
N GLY A 156 -6.60 -8.41 -2.26
CA GLY A 156 -5.62 -8.92 -1.31
C GLY A 156 -4.20 -8.55 -1.77
N GLY A 157 -3.23 -9.40 -1.44
CA GLY A 157 -1.83 -9.21 -1.84
C GLY A 157 -1.17 -7.97 -1.22
N ALA A 158 0.03 -7.64 -1.69
CA ALA A 158 0.83 -6.59 -1.09
C ALA A 158 1.73 -5.89 -2.11
N ILE A 159 1.98 -4.60 -1.90
CA ILE A 159 3.10 -3.88 -2.48
C ILE A 159 3.94 -3.35 -1.32
N GLN A 160 5.18 -3.83 -1.19
CA GLN A 160 6.03 -3.51 -0.05
C GLN A 160 7.43 -3.10 -0.50
N ALA A 161 7.87 -1.91 -0.11
CA ALA A 161 9.26 -1.48 -0.27
C ALA A 161 9.91 -1.33 1.11
N GLY A 162 11.15 -1.77 1.26
CA GLY A 162 11.99 -1.48 2.41
C GLY A 162 12.23 0.01 2.52
N ASP A 163 12.79 0.60 1.47
CA ASP A 163 13.00 2.04 1.37
C ASP A 163 11.88 2.70 0.53
N ASN A 164 12.24 3.58 -0.41
CA ASN A 164 11.29 4.45 -1.08
C ASN A 164 10.44 3.67 -2.09
N LEU A 165 9.13 3.82 -1.97
CA LEU A 165 8.18 3.38 -2.98
C LEU A 165 7.88 4.55 -3.92
N GLY A 166 8.16 4.36 -5.20
CA GLY A 166 7.77 5.31 -6.24
C GLY A 166 6.25 5.40 -6.43
N PRO A 167 5.79 6.03 -7.51
CA PRO A 167 4.36 6.14 -7.78
C PRO A 167 3.68 4.76 -7.88
N VAL A 168 2.55 4.60 -7.19
CA VAL A 168 1.68 3.43 -7.31
C VAL A 168 0.39 3.84 -8.00
N ASN A 169 0.09 3.18 -9.13
CA ASN A 169 -1.13 3.40 -9.90
C ASN A 169 -1.92 2.09 -10.00
N ILE A 170 -3.16 2.09 -9.51
CA ILE A 170 -4.10 0.98 -9.61
C ILE A 170 -5.29 1.46 -10.45
N GLY A 171 -5.59 0.77 -11.55
CA GLY A 171 -6.66 1.15 -12.47
C GLY A 171 -8.07 0.92 -11.91
N GLY A 172 -8.23 -0.11 -11.10
CA GLY A 172 -9.46 -0.50 -10.41
C GLY A 172 -9.42 -0.20 -8.92
N ASP A 173 -9.91 -1.14 -8.13
CA ASP A 173 -10.01 -1.04 -6.68
C ASP A 173 -8.74 -1.58 -5.98
N LEU A 174 -8.48 -1.08 -4.78
CA LEU A 174 -7.58 -1.71 -3.81
C LEU A 174 -8.45 -2.33 -2.71
N ILE A 175 -8.42 -3.66 -2.59
CA ILE A 175 -9.33 -4.42 -1.73
C ILE A 175 -8.54 -5.23 -0.71
N GLY A 176 -8.76 -4.96 0.57
CA GLY A 176 -8.25 -5.72 1.71
C GLY A 176 -8.89 -7.11 1.84
N GLY A 177 -8.15 -8.04 2.45
CA GLY A 177 -8.64 -9.41 2.67
C GLY A 177 -9.56 -9.52 3.89
N SER A 178 -10.45 -10.51 3.89
CA SER A 178 -11.33 -10.79 5.03
C SER A 178 -10.97 -12.13 5.67
N ALA A 179 -11.08 -12.23 7.00
CA ALA A 179 -10.84 -13.46 7.74
C ALA A 179 -12.05 -13.80 8.63
N ASN A 180 -12.35 -15.09 8.79
CA ASN A 180 -13.47 -15.57 9.59
C ASN A 180 -13.06 -16.73 10.50
N GLY A 181 -13.76 -16.87 11.63
CA GLY A 181 -13.61 -18.04 12.50
C GLY A 181 -12.28 -18.07 13.23
N THR A 182 -11.33 -18.89 12.76
CA THR A 182 -9.97 -19.00 13.34
C THR A 182 -8.89 -18.83 12.28
N GLU A 183 -9.23 -18.21 11.14
CA GLU A 183 -8.28 -17.89 10.09
C GLU A 183 -7.32 -16.81 10.59
N ASP A 184 -6.03 -17.00 10.29
CA ASP A 184 -5.03 -15.94 10.44
C ASP A 184 -4.90 -15.23 9.08
N LEU A 185 -4.92 -13.90 9.09
CA LEU A 185 -4.71 -13.10 7.88
C LEU A 185 -3.70 -12.00 8.16
N GLN A 186 -2.62 -12.03 7.37
CA GLN A 186 -1.56 -11.04 7.38
C GLN A 186 -1.49 -10.40 6.01
N THR A 187 -1.08 -9.13 5.95
CA THR A 187 -0.64 -8.45 4.72
C THR A 187 -1.55 -8.69 3.51
N SER A 188 -2.71 -8.02 3.48
CA SER A 188 -3.71 -8.25 2.43
C SER A 188 -4.37 -6.96 1.96
N GLY A 189 -4.16 -6.60 0.70
CA GLY A 189 -4.66 -5.37 0.12
C GLY A 189 -3.93 -4.15 0.64
N CYS A 190 -2.60 -4.23 0.85
CA CYS A 190 -1.81 -3.16 1.45
C CYS A 190 -0.74 -2.56 0.52
N ILE A 191 -0.47 -1.27 0.68
CA ILE A 191 0.67 -0.57 0.05
C ILE A 191 1.55 0.01 1.15
N VAL A 192 2.78 -0.48 1.27
CA VAL A 192 3.67 -0.13 2.39
C VAL A 192 5.06 0.28 1.90
N SER A 193 5.60 1.32 2.53
CA SER A 193 7.03 1.65 2.52
C SER A 193 7.53 1.62 3.98
N ASN A 194 8.37 0.64 4.29
CA ASN A 194 8.74 0.26 5.66
C ASN A 194 9.63 1.30 6.35
N ASP A 195 10.59 1.87 5.63
CA ASP A 195 11.54 2.87 6.13
C ASP A 195 11.50 4.18 5.32
N GLY A 196 10.94 4.15 4.11
CA GLY A 196 10.96 5.26 3.18
C GLY A 196 9.63 6.02 3.03
N ARG A 197 9.52 6.71 1.90
CA ARG A 197 8.33 7.45 1.48
C ARG A 197 7.54 6.71 0.40
N ILE A 198 6.27 7.06 0.22
CA ILE A 198 5.50 6.74 -0.98
C ILE A 198 5.37 8.00 -1.84
N ALA A 199 5.89 7.98 -3.06
CA ALA A 199 5.91 9.16 -3.92
C ALA A 199 4.51 9.69 -4.27
N SER A 200 3.56 8.80 -4.54
CA SER A 200 2.14 9.10 -4.75
C SER A 200 1.33 7.81 -4.89
N VAL A 201 0.04 7.86 -4.59
CA VAL A 201 -0.89 6.76 -4.83
C VAL A 201 -2.09 7.23 -5.65
N THR A 202 -2.40 6.53 -6.74
CA THR A 202 -3.62 6.74 -7.53
C THR A 202 -4.39 5.43 -7.63
N ILE A 203 -5.65 5.44 -7.19
CA ILE A 203 -6.61 4.34 -7.30
C ILE A 203 -7.76 4.80 -8.19
N GLY A 204 -7.96 4.09 -9.30
CA GLY A 204 -8.98 4.41 -10.31
C GLY A 204 -10.41 4.04 -9.87
N GLY A 205 -10.52 3.14 -8.90
CA GLY A 205 -11.74 2.79 -8.18
C GLY A 205 -11.66 3.22 -6.71
N SER A 206 -12.06 2.33 -5.80
CA SER A 206 -12.17 2.56 -4.36
C SER A 206 -11.04 1.88 -3.58
N LEU A 207 -10.77 2.40 -2.39
CA LEU A 207 -10.01 1.71 -1.35
C LEU A 207 -11.01 1.06 -0.38
N ILE A 208 -11.00 -0.25 -0.30
CA ILE A 208 -12.01 -1.05 0.43
C ILE A 208 -11.29 -1.96 1.40
N ALA A 209 -11.59 -1.84 2.70
CA ALA A 209 -11.09 -2.78 3.70
C ALA A 209 -11.82 -4.13 3.60
N GLY A 210 -11.17 -5.20 4.06
CA GLY A 210 -11.85 -6.46 4.34
C GLY A 210 -12.58 -6.46 5.68
N PHE A 211 -12.97 -7.65 6.16
CA PHE A 211 -13.64 -7.84 7.45
C PHE A 211 -12.78 -8.69 8.39
N ASP A 212 -12.74 -8.28 9.65
CA ASP A 212 -12.17 -9.06 10.74
C ASP A 212 -13.31 -9.71 11.54
N ASN A 213 -13.67 -10.93 11.14
CA ASN A 213 -14.62 -11.79 11.87
C ASN A 213 -13.90 -13.02 12.47
N THR A 214 -12.59 -12.92 12.66
CA THR A 214 -11.78 -14.03 13.15
C THR A 214 -11.47 -13.88 14.65
N ALA A 215 -11.24 -15.01 15.29
CA ALA A 215 -10.60 -15.10 16.60
C ALA A 215 -9.10 -15.43 16.48
N GLY A 216 -8.61 -15.66 15.26
CA GLY A 216 -7.19 -15.75 14.91
C GLY A 216 -6.51 -14.38 14.84
N PHE A 217 -5.26 -14.37 14.38
CA PHE A 217 -4.51 -13.15 14.16
C PHE A 217 -5.01 -12.43 12.90
N PHE A 218 -5.36 -11.16 13.05
CA PHE A 218 -5.70 -10.28 11.93
C PHE A 218 -4.79 -9.05 11.97
N ASP A 219 -3.99 -8.87 10.93
CA ASP A 219 -3.13 -7.70 10.82
C ASP A 219 -3.94 -6.46 10.41
N LYS A 220 -4.42 -5.71 11.41
CA LYS A 220 -5.19 -4.47 11.19
C LYS A 220 -4.34 -3.34 10.60
N GLU A 221 -3.03 -3.43 10.70
CA GLU A 221 -2.12 -2.39 10.22
C GLU A 221 -1.68 -2.61 8.78
N ARG A 222 -1.89 -3.81 8.23
CA ARG A 222 -1.52 -4.22 6.87
C ARG A 222 -2.66 -4.92 6.12
N ASN A 223 -3.91 -4.48 6.33
CA ASN A 223 -5.06 -4.97 5.59
C ASN A 223 -5.98 -3.86 5.08
N GLY A 224 -6.01 -3.66 3.75
CA GLY A 224 -6.81 -2.59 3.14
C GLY A 224 -6.28 -1.19 3.46
N ASP A 225 -4.96 -1.05 3.58
CA ASP A 225 -4.24 0.10 4.11
C ASP A 225 -3.19 0.66 3.13
N ILE A 226 -2.79 1.91 3.38
CA ILE A 226 -1.67 2.57 2.71
C ILE A 226 -0.80 3.22 3.79
N ARG A 227 0.50 2.87 3.83
CA ARG A 227 1.36 3.32 4.91
C ARG A 227 2.77 3.65 4.43
N ALA A 228 3.30 4.79 4.87
CA ALA A 228 4.70 5.16 4.69
C ALA A 228 5.34 5.51 6.02
N ASN A 229 6.57 5.08 6.22
CA ASN A 229 7.33 5.50 7.39
C ASN A 229 7.63 7.00 7.36
N LEU A 230 7.94 7.55 6.19
CA LEU A 230 8.14 8.97 5.97
C LEU A 230 6.84 9.62 5.47
N ASP A 231 6.85 10.16 4.25
CA ASP A 231 5.71 10.88 3.69
C ASP A 231 5.01 10.09 2.57
N ILE A 232 3.72 10.39 2.40
CA ILE A 232 2.97 10.05 1.20
C ILE A 232 2.75 11.34 0.42
N GLY A 233 3.08 11.34 -0.87
CA GLY A 233 2.77 12.45 -1.76
C GLY A 233 1.27 12.61 -2.01
N SER A 234 0.88 12.93 -3.25
CA SER A 234 -0.55 13.05 -3.58
C SER A 234 -1.24 11.69 -3.52
N ILE A 235 -2.41 11.65 -2.89
CA ILE A 235 -3.30 10.48 -2.84
C ILE A 235 -4.57 10.81 -3.63
N ILE A 236 -4.86 10.03 -4.66
CA ILE A 236 -6.05 10.20 -5.51
C ILE A 236 -6.82 8.88 -5.51
N ILE A 237 -8.05 8.91 -5.02
CA ILE A 237 -8.98 7.77 -5.04
C ILE A 237 -10.22 8.24 -5.78
N LYS A 238 -10.44 7.73 -7.00
CA LYS A 238 -11.57 8.20 -7.82
C LYS A 238 -12.93 7.70 -7.31
N GLY A 239 -12.93 6.57 -6.62
CA GLY A 239 -14.06 5.98 -5.92
C GLY A 239 -14.13 6.44 -4.47
N SER A 240 -14.49 5.53 -3.57
CA SER A 240 -14.66 5.81 -2.13
C SER A 240 -13.52 5.23 -1.30
N ILE A 241 -13.41 5.69 -0.05
CA ILE A 241 -12.70 4.97 1.01
C ILE A 241 -13.76 4.30 1.88
N ILE A 242 -13.73 2.97 1.97
CA ILE A 242 -14.78 2.18 2.63
C ILE A 242 -14.12 1.19 3.61
N GLY A 243 -14.09 1.56 4.88
CA GLY A 243 -13.81 0.66 5.99
C GLY A 243 -15.08 0.13 6.65
N ASN A 244 -14.91 -0.53 7.80
CA ASN A 244 -15.99 -0.92 8.67
C ASN A 244 -15.52 -0.97 10.14
N VAL A 245 -16.44 -1.19 11.08
CA VAL A 245 -16.15 -1.23 12.52
C VAL A 245 -15.13 -2.31 12.93
N THR A 246 -15.00 -3.40 12.17
CA THR A 246 -14.04 -4.48 12.49
C THR A 246 -12.66 -4.19 11.90
N ASN A 247 -12.62 -3.53 10.75
CA ASN A 247 -11.42 -3.17 10.02
C ASN A 247 -11.60 -1.82 9.32
N PRO A 248 -11.24 -0.70 9.95
CA PRO A 248 -11.25 0.60 9.31
C PRO A 248 -10.13 0.69 8.26
N VAL A 249 -10.35 1.43 7.17
CA VAL A 249 -9.25 1.73 6.25
C VAL A 249 -8.26 2.67 6.95
N THR A 250 -6.97 2.36 6.91
CA THR A 250 -5.94 3.26 7.42
C THR A 250 -5.06 3.80 6.30
N ILE A 251 -4.90 5.13 6.26
CA ILE A 251 -3.87 5.80 5.46
C ILE A 251 -2.97 6.57 6.42
N ALA A 252 -1.71 6.15 6.55
CA ALA A 252 -0.80 6.70 7.55
C ALA A 252 0.57 7.10 6.99
N ALA A 253 1.11 8.20 7.51
CA ALA A 253 2.44 8.70 7.17
C ALA A 253 3.12 9.33 8.39
N GLY A 254 4.41 9.06 8.60
CA GLY A 254 5.16 9.56 9.76
C GLY A 254 5.50 11.04 9.73
N GLY A 255 6.03 11.53 8.62
CA GLY A 255 6.55 12.89 8.49
C GLY A 255 7.26 13.11 7.17
N SER A 256 7.40 14.35 6.72
CA SER A 256 8.13 14.70 5.50
C SER A 256 9.52 14.05 5.46
N ALA A 257 9.88 13.41 4.35
CA ALA A 257 11.26 13.00 4.10
C ALA A 257 12.24 14.19 4.02
N ALA A 258 11.72 15.40 3.78
CA ALA A 258 12.51 16.64 3.72
C ALA A 258 11.73 17.81 4.35
N PRO A 259 11.60 17.85 5.68
CA PRO A 259 10.88 18.94 6.35
C PRO A 259 11.65 20.26 6.16
N THR A 260 10.92 21.36 6.10
CA THR A 260 11.50 22.71 6.06
C THR A 260 11.40 23.38 7.43
N ALA A 261 11.92 24.60 7.58
CA ALA A 261 11.81 25.36 8.82
C ALA A 261 10.37 25.66 9.26
N THR A 262 9.38 25.49 8.38
CA THR A 262 7.98 25.83 8.65
C THR A 262 6.99 24.74 8.23
N THR A 263 7.46 23.64 7.62
CA THR A 263 6.56 22.63 7.05
C THR A 263 7.07 21.23 7.24
N ASP A 264 6.16 20.33 7.58
CA ASP A 264 6.42 18.90 7.74
C ASP A 264 5.26 18.11 7.11
N VAL A 265 5.10 18.24 5.80
CA VAL A 265 3.99 17.63 5.06
C VAL A 265 4.19 16.12 4.98
N ALA A 266 3.54 15.39 5.87
CA ALA A 266 3.55 13.94 5.94
C ALA A 266 2.59 13.33 4.90
N MET A 267 1.46 14.00 4.65
CA MET A 267 0.54 13.62 3.57
C MET A 267 0.31 14.82 2.67
N GLY A 268 0.49 14.63 1.35
CA GLY A 268 0.20 15.64 0.34
C GLY A 268 -1.29 15.97 0.22
N SER A 269 -1.74 16.30 -0.99
CA SER A 269 -3.18 16.45 -1.25
C SER A 269 -3.88 15.09 -1.27
N ILE A 270 -5.06 15.01 -0.67
CA ILE A 270 -5.92 13.82 -0.68
C ILE A 270 -7.21 14.17 -1.43
N SER A 271 -7.52 13.42 -2.47
CA SER A 271 -8.75 13.59 -3.27
C SER A 271 -9.50 12.28 -3.35
N VAL A 272 -10.72 12.24 -2.78
CA VAL A 272 -11.64 11.11 -2.84
C VAL A 272 -12.87 11.52 -3.64
N GLY A 273 -13.16 10.82 -4.74
CA GLY A 273 -14.30 11.15 -5.61
C GLY A 273 -15.66 10.78 -5.01
N GLY A 274 -15.69 9.72 -4.20
CA GLY A 274 -16.87 9.21 -3.51
C GLY A 274 -16.90 9.62 -2.04
N ARG A 275 -17.40 8.70 -1.18
CA ARG A 275 -17.49 8.92 0.27
C ARG A 275 -16.26 8.42 1.00
N VAL A 276 -16.10 8.85 2.25
CA VAL A 276 -15.14 8.30 3.22
C VAL A 276 -15.94 7.74 4.39
N GLU A 277 -15.81 6.45 4.67
CA GLU A 277 -16.55 5.75 5.70
C GLU A 277 -15.63 4.83 6.50
N HIS A 278 -15.66 4.91 7.84
CA HIS A 278 -14.81 4.13 8.74
C HIS A 278 -13.33 4.15 8.34
N ALA A 279 -12.77 5.34 8.16
CA ALA A 279 -11.39 5.55 7.75
C ALA A 279 -10.58 6.31 8.80
N GLN A 280 -9.29 6.00 8.87
CA GLN A 280 -8.28 6.63 9.72
C GLN A 280 -7.22 7.26 8.81
N LEU A 281 -7.26 8.58 8.64
CA LEU A 281 -6.28 9.33 7.84
C LEU A 281 -5.33 10.03 8.80
N ILE A 282 -4.17 9.46 9.06
CA ILE A 282 -3.30 9.82 10.19
C ILE A 282 -1.91 10.26 9.72
N ALA A 283 -1.58 11.53 9.94
CA ALA A 283 -0.23 12.07 9.77
C ALA A 283 0.47 12.19 11.12
N GLY A 284 1.74 11.78 11.18
CA GLY A 284 2.56 11.78 12.40
C GLY A 284 3.00 10.39 12.85
N PHE A 285 2.49 9.32 12.21
CA PHE A 285 2.79 7.93 12.58
C PHE A 285 3.36 7.18 11.40
N GLY A 286 4.57 6.65 11.57
CA GLY A 286 5.24 5.78 10.60
C GLY A 286 4.71 4.36 10.69
N VAL A 287 5.54 3.37 10.34
CA VAL A 287 5.10 1.97 10.34
C VAL A 287 4.95 1.39 11.74
N PHE A 288 5.83 1.77 12.67
CA PHE A 288 5.92 1.14 13.98
C PHE A 288 5.66 2.08 15.15
N SER A 289 5.61 3.39 14.92
CA SER A 289 5.50 4.38 16.00
C SER A 289 5.10 5.77 15.50
N GLY A 290 4.74 6.63 16.45
CA GLY A 290 4.68 8.08 16.23
C GLY A 290 6.07 8.64 15.93
N LEU A 291 6.18 9.46 14.88
CA LEU A 291 7.44 10.03 14.39
C LEU A 291 7.45 11.55 14.37
N SER A 292 6.31 12.22 14.16
CA SER A 292 6.27 13.68 14.09
C SER A 292 5.01 14.28 14.67
N ALA A 293 5.18 15.06 15.74
CA ALA A 293 4.14 15.93 16.29
C ALA A 293 3.91 17.18 15.43
N ASP A 294 4.81 17.45 14.49
CA ASP A 294 4.74 18.59 13.57
C ASP A 294 4.01 18.24 12.27
N ALA A 295 3.56 17.00 12.11
CA ALA A 295 3.08 16.46 10.85
C ALA A 295 1.93 17.27 10.26
N GLN A 296 1.96 17.47 8.95
CA GLN A 296 0.98 18.26 8.22
C GLN A 296 0.32 17.43 7.12
N ILE A 297 -0.95 17.71 6.88
CA ILE A 297 -1.75 17.18 5.79
C ILE A 297 -2.07 18.32 4.82
N GLY A 298 -1.90 18.06 3.53
CA GLY A 298 -2.31 18.98 2.48
C GLY A 298 -3.82 19.18 2.38
N ALA A 299 -4.28 19.68 1.24
CA ALA A 299 -5.71 19.86 1.01
C ALA A 299 -6.41 18.50 0.87
N VAL A 300 -7.51 18.31 1.60
CA VAL A 300 -8.36 17.12 1.54
C VAL A 300 -9.69 17.48 0.88
N THR A 301 -10.08 16.73 -0.15
CA THR A 301 -11.36 16.88 -0.84
C THR A 301 -12.07 15.54 -0.92
N VAL A 302 -13.33 15.50 -0.51
CA VAL A 302 -14.22 14.33 -0.58
C VAL A 302 -15.47 14.72 -1.36
N GLY A 303 -15.77 14.02 -2.44
CA GLY A 303 -16.92 14.33 -3.29
C GLY A 303 -18.27 13.96 -2.67
N GLY A 304 -18.29 12.92 -1.84
CA GLY A 304 -19.46 12.41 -1.14
C GLY A 304 -19.49 12.76 0.35
N ASP A 305 -20.06 11.86 1.14
CA ASP A 305 -20.19 11.99 2.59
C ASP A 305 -18.89 11.62 3.31
N TRP A 306 -18.72 12.15 4.52
CA TRP A 306 -17.74 11.75 5.51
C TRP A 306 -18.47 11.10 6.69
N ILE A 307 -18.17 9.84 6.99
CA ILE A 307 -18.95 9.01 7.91
C ILE A 307 -18.00 8.29 8.86
N ALA A 308 -18.14 8.50 10.17
CA ALA A 308 -17.44 7.75 11.22
C ALA A 308 -15.93 7.59 10.93
N SER A 309 -15.27 8.69 10.56
CA SER A 309 -13.88 8.69 10.06
C SER A 309 -13.08 9.83 10.68
N ASN A 310 -11.77 9.63 10.79
CA ASN A 310 -10.84 10.57 11.42
C ASN A 310 -9.86 11.15 10.40
N LEU A 311 -9.54 12.43 10.58
CA LEU A 311 -8.48 13.14 9.87
C LEU A 311 -7.57 13.80 10.88
N VAL A 312 -6.36 13.26 11.05
CA VAL A 312 -5.51 13.55 12.21
C VAL A 312 -4.12 13.96 11.76
N ALA A 313 -3.58 15.04 12.32
CA ALA A 313 -2.21 15.48 12.07
C ALA A 313 -1.48 15.76 13.40
N GLY A 314 -0.41 15.01 13.66
CA GLY A 314 0.49 15.21 14.81
C GLY A 314 -0.18 15.09 16.18
N ALA A 315 -1.28 14.32 16.29
CA ALA A 315 -2.07 14.16 17.51
C ALA A 315 -2.23 12.69 17.90
N VAL A 316 -2.57 12.44 19.16
CA VAL A 316 -2.95 11.14 19.73
C VAL A 316 -4.37 11.21 20.30
N ASP A 317 -5.03 10.06 20.31
CA ASP A 317 -6.42 9.78 20.71
C ASP A 317 -6.63 9.59 22.22
N GLY A 318 -5.70 10.11 23.03
CA GLY A 318 -5.84 10.13 24.48
C GLY A 318 -5.86 8.74 25.15
N ALA A 319 -6.58 8.66 26.27
CA ALA A 319 -6.65 7.48 27.12
C ALA A 319 -7.82 6.55 26.79
N ASN A 320 -8.80 7.03 26.03
CA ASN A 320 -9.98 6.28 25.62
C ASN A 320 -9.88 5.69 24.21
N GLU A 321 -8.78 5.94 23.50
CA GLU A 321 -8.51 5.44 22.14
C GLU A 321 -9.50 5.98 21.10
N LEU A 322 -10.02 7.19 21.32
CA LEU A 322 -10.95 7.86 20.42
C LEU A 322 -10.44 9.27 20.06
N PHE A 323 -10.46 9.58 18.76
CA PHE A 323 -10.22 10.94 18.29
C PHE A 323 -11.50 11.78 18.33
N GLY A 324 -11.37 13.09 18.50
CA GLY A 324 -12.49 14.02 18.45
C GLY A 324 -13.18 14.23 19.81
N ASP A 325 -12.41 14.21 20.89
CA ASP A 325 -12.89 14.44 22.24
C ASP A 325 -11.91 15.28 23.09
N ALA A 326 -12.07 15.23 24.42
CA ALA A 326 -11.39 16.15 25.33
C ALA A 326 -9.99 15.69 25.74
N ASP A 327 -9.61 14.43 25.49
CA ASP A 327 -8.29 13.89 25.84
C ASP A 327 -7.37 13.68 24.64
N ASP A 328 -7.83 14.05 23.44
CA ASP A 328 -6.97 14.36 22.30
C ASP A 328 -5.80 15.28 22.73
N SER A 329 -4.59 14.94 22.33
CA SER A 329 -3.41 15.74 22.67
C SER A 329 -2.33 15.65 21.62
N LYS A 330 -1.37 16.57 21.70
CA LYS A 330 -0.23 16.60 20.77
C LYS A 330 0.56 15.29 20.92
N LEU A 331 0.95 14.71 19.78
CA LEU A 331 1.80 13.53 19.78
C LEU A 331 3.11 13.85 20.51
N THR A 332 3.49 13.01 21.47
CA THR A 332 4.73 13.14 22.21
C THR A 332 5.37 11.77 22.39
N GLY A 333 6.66 11.73 22.71
CA GLY A 333 7.36 10.48 22.95
C GLY A 333 8.84 10.55 22.63
N PHE A 334 9.55 9.50 22.99
CA PHE A 334 10.96 9.37 22.62
C PHE A 334 11.08 9.22 21.10
N GLY A 335 11.91 10.06 20.48
CA GLY A 335 12.13 10.04 19.03
C GLY A 335 11.10 10.79 18.19
N VAL A 336 10.00 11.26 18.79
CA VAL A 336 9.01 12.10 18.11
C VAL A 336 9.61 13.48 17.85
N ARG A 337 9.56 13.93 16.59
CA ARG A 337 9.96 15.27 16.19
C ARG A 337 8.90 16.30 16.62
N ASP A 338 9.33 17.35 17.32
CA ASP A 338 8.51 18.49 17.72
C ASP A 338 9.37 19.77 17.70
N VAL A 339 9.21 20.57 16.66
CA VAL A 339 9.96 21.79 16.40
C VAL A 339 9.06 22.98 16.72
N ALA A 340 9.46 23.79 17.71
CA ALA A 340 8.64 24.90 18.22
C ALA A 340 8.14 25.93 17.17
N ALA A 341 8.72 25.97 15.97
CA ALA A 341 8.32 26.84 14.87
C ALA A 341 7.32 26.20 13.89
N ILE A 342 7.12 24.88 13.98
CA ILE A 342 6.19 24.11 13.15
C ILE A 342 4.99 23.75 14.01
N ARG A 343 3.83 23.66 13.37
CA ARG A 343 2.59 23.17 13.97
C ARG A 343 2.09 22.03 13.11
N SER A 344 1.56 20.99 13.74
CA SER A 344 0.75 20.05 13.01
C SER A 344 -0.46 20.77 12.43
N ARG A 345 -0.80 20.43 11.18
CA ARG A 345 -1.79 21.20 10.44
C ARG A 345 -2.52 20.39 9.40
N ILE A 346 -3.82 20.61 9.31
CA ILE A 346 -4.63 20.20 8.16
C ILE A 346 -4.88 21.44 7.29
N ALA A 347 -4.37 21.45 6.05
CA ALA A 347 -4.39 22.66 5.23
C ALA A 347 -5.82 23.13 4.90
N SER A 348 -6.71 22.20 4.58
CA SER A 348 -8.15 22.42 4.37
C SER A 348 -8.88 21.09 4.23
N LEU A 349 -10.16 21.05 4.58
CA LEU A 349 -11.05 19.92 4.31
C LEU A 349 -12.30 20.41 3.57
N THR A 350 -12.62 19.80 2.44
CA THR A 350 -13.87 20.01 1.70
C THR A 350 -14.62 18.69 1.57
N ILE A 351 -15.85 18.64 2.08
CA ILE A 351 -16.77 17.52 1.97
C ILE A 351 -17.96 17.98 1.13
N GLY A 352 -18.19 17.31 -0.01
CA GLY A 352 -19.28 17.61 -0.92
C GLY A 352 -20.66 17.23 -0.37
N GLY A 353 -20.71 16.17 0.44
CA GLY A 353 -21.90 15.69 1.14
C GLY A 353 -21.98 16.15 2.60
N GLN A 354 -22.45 15.25 3.46
CA GLN A 354 -22.58 15.44 4.90
C GLN A 354 -21.33 14.98 5.65
N ALA A 355 -21.16 15.49 6.87
CA ALA A 355 -20.20 14.96 7.83
C ALA A 355 -20.96 14.39 9.04
N LEU A 356 -20.73 13.11 9.34
CA LEU A 356 -21.46 12.32 10.32
C LEU A 356 -20.48 11.45 11.10
N GLY A 357 -20.68 11.31 12.41
CA GLY A 357 -20.13 10.19 13.20
C GLY A 357 -21.09 9.00 13.15
N THR A 358 -21.35 8.36 14.29
CA THR A 358 -22.38 7.32 14.40
C THR A 358 -23.61 7.78 15.19
N VAL A 359 -24.70 7.05 15.05
CA VAL A 359 -25.94 7.35 15.76
C VAL A 359 -25.83 6.83 17.19
N GLY A 360 -25.79 7.74 18.16
CA GLY A 360 -25.80 7.41 19.59
C GLY A 360 -24.73 8.14 20.40
N GLY A 361 -23.66 8.61 19.73
CA GLY A 361 -22.63 9.50 20.27
C GLY A 361 -21.90 8.98 21.51
N ALA A 362 -21.66 7.66 21.56
CA ALA A 362 -20.85 7.03 22.60
C ALA A 362 -19.41 6.73 22.13
N ASP A 363 -19.19 6.75 20.82
CA ASP A 363 -17.91 6.85 20.15
C ASP A 363 -17.64 8.31 19.74
N HIS A 364 -16.44 8.58 19.24
CA HIS A 364 -16.02 9.92 18.82
C HIS A 364 -15.21 9.85 17.52
N PHE A 365 -15.34 10.91 16.72
CA PHE A 365 -14.59 11.09 15.48
C PHE A 365 -14.11 12.54 15.34
N GLY A 366 -12.93 12.74 14.76
CA GLY A 366 -12.27 14.04 14.80
C GLY A 366 -11.54 14.44 13.53
N ILE A 367 -11.58 15.74 13.27
CA ILE A 367 -10.58 16.48 12.49
C ILE A 367 -9.64 17.11 13.53
N VAL A 368 -8.48 16.48 13.76
CA VAL A 368 -7.61 16.78 14.92
C VAL A 368 -6.22 17.23 14.48
N ALA A 369 -5.79 18.42 14.90
CA ALA A 369 -4.45 18.97 14.66
C ALA A 369 -4.17 20.16 15.60
N GLU A 370 -2.95 20.68 15.70
CA GLU A 370 -2.72 21.99 16.36
C GLU A 370 -3.36 23.15 15.58
N GLN A 371 -3.55 22.96 14.27
CA GLN A 371 -4.22 23.93 13.39
C GLN A 371 -5.07 23.26 12.31
N VAL A 372 -6.33 23.65 12.20
CA VAL A 372 -7.23 23.24 11.13
C VAL A 372 -7.51 24.43 10.22
N GLY A 373 -7.23 24.26 8.93
CA GLY A 373 -7.53 25.25 7.91
C GLY A 373 -9.02 25.37 7.61
N THR A 374 -9.37 25.78 6.39
CA THR A 374 -10.78 25.95 6.03
C THR A 374 -11.50 24.61 5.98
N VAL A 375 -12.64 24.52 6.65
CA VAL A 375 -13.54 23.35 6.62
C VAL A 375 -14.82 23.73 5.88
N THR A 376 -15.15 23.02 4.81
CA THR A 376 -16.37 23.21 4.02
C THR A 376 -17.15 21.91 3.94
N ILE A 377 -18.45 21.94 4.26
CA ILE A 377 -19.31 20.75 4.30
C ILE A 377 -20.62 21.06 3.59
N GLY A 378 -21.01 20.25 2.60
CA GLY A 378 -22.22 20.48 1.80
C GLY A 378 -22.21 21.84 1.10
N GLY A 379 -21.03 22.37 0.78
CA GLY A 379 -20.85 23.72 0.21
C GLY A 379 -20.95 24.88 1.21
N VAL A 380 -21.12 24.60 2.50
CA VAL A 380 -21.17 25.60 3.58
C VAL A 380 -19.80 25.69 4.26
N LEU A 381 -19.23 26.89 4.30
CA LEU A 381 -18.03 27.17 5.09
C LEU A 381 -18.39 27.09 6.58
N ILE A 382 -17.70 26.20 7.29
CA ILE A 382 -17.81 26.09 8.74
C ILE A 382 -16.94 27.18 9.37
N PRO A 383 -17.48 28.04 10.25
CA PRO A 383 -16.67 29.08 10.90
C PRO A 383 -15.59 28.46 11.79
N THR A 384 -14.32 28.73 11.46
CA THR A 384 -13.15 28.43 12.29
C THR A 384 -12.50 29.73 12.75
N THR A 385 -11.79 29.68 13.87
CA THR A 385 -11.09 30.82 14.46
C THR A 385 -9.65 30.81 13.99
N ALA A 386 -9.21 31.87 13.31
CA ALA A 386 -7.82 31.93 12.87
C ALA A 386 -6.84 31.87 14.06
N GLY A 387 -6.01 30.83 14.10
CA GLY A 387 -5.02 30.63 15.17
C GLY A 387 -4.63 29.17 15.27
N THR A 388 -4.16 28.78 16.45
CA THR A 388 -3.84 27.40 16.84
C THR A 388 -4.57 27.09 18.15
N SER A 389 -4.95 25.84 18.36
CA SER A 389 -5.51 25.34 19.62
C SER A 389 -6.72 26.16 20.11
N ASN A 390 -7.59 26.60 19.20
CA ASN A 390 -8.69 27.53 19.54
C ASN A 390 -10.09 27.11 19.04
N ASP A 391 -10.19 26.03 18.28
CA ASP A 391 -11.44 25.51 17.73
C ASP A 391 -11.73 24.10 18.29
N ASP A 392 -12.75 23.97 19.15
CA ASP A 392 -13.29 22.68 19.62
C ASP A 392 -14.81 22.75 19.53
N PHE A 393 -15.39 22.17 18.47
CA PHE A 393 -16.83 22.17 18.27
C PHE A 393 -17.32 20.98 17.45
N LEU A 394 -18.57 20.60 17.71
CA LEU A 394 -19.27 19.55 16.99
C LEU A 394 -19.66 19.98 15.58
N VAL A 395 -19.59 19.02 14.67
CA VAL A 395 -19.97 19.14 13.27
C VAL A 395 -20.97 18.04 12.92
N GLY A 396 -21.98 18.38 12.13
CA GLY A 396 -23.02 17.43 11.73
C GLY A 396 -24.10 17.24 12.79
N ILE A 397 -24.95 16.23 12.59
CA ILE A 397 -26.17 16.00 13.39
C ILE A 397 -26.08 14.82 14.36
N THR A 398 -25.00 14.04 14.31
CA THR A 398 -24.84 12.81 15.10
C THR A 398 -24.36 13.08 16.52
N GLY A 399 -23.68 14.21 16.74
CA GLY A 399 -23.30 14.69 18.08
C GLY A 399 -21.93 14.23 18.57
N ASP A 400 -21.13 13.62 17.69
CA ASP A 400 -19.89 12.90 18.00
C ASP A 400 -18.76 13.11 16.97
N PHE A 401 -18.99 13.90 15.93
CA PHE A 401 -17.94 14.33 15.00
C PHE A 401 -17.50 15.76 15.32
N LYS A 402 -16.20 15.99 15.44
CA LYS A 402 -15.63 17.29 15.85
C LYS A 402 -14.58 17.84 14.90
N VAL A 403 -14.48 19.17 14.87
CA VAL A 403 -13.21 19.85 14.62
C VAL A 403 -12.58 20.12 15.98
N ASN A 404 -11.36 19.65 16.19
CA ASN A 404 -10.65 19.74 17.46
C ASN A 404 -9.21 20.21 17.25
N GLU A 405 -8.94 21.46 17.62
CA GLU A 405 -7.59 22.00 17.71
C GLU A 405 -7.00 21.80 19.10
N ILE A 406 -5.84 21.16 19.17
CA ILE A 406 -5.16 20.73 20.41
C ILE A 406 -3.95 21.58 20.78
#